data_AF-A0A0C3BDV8-F1
#
_entry.id   AF-A0A0C3BDV8-F1
#
_cell.length_a   1.000
_cell.length_b   1.000
_cell.length_c   1.000
_cell.angle_alpha   90.00
_cell.angle_beta   90.00
_cell.angle_gamma   90.00
#
_symmetry.space_group_name_H-M   'P 1'
#
loop_
_entity.id
_entity.type
_entity.pdbx_description
1 polymer ?
#
loop_
_entity_poly.entity_id
_entity_poly.type
_entity_poly.pdbx_seq_one_letter_code
_entity_poly.pdbx_strand_id
1 'polypeptide(L)'
;MPKVISRSTVSASTDAPALQSSTAALKTYYCICGEFILVVDTALHSLPRRQTDNAFIMRTKATETHKACIYKLNAKDTGAVLVQRPRGLERQIRMHCPRCNLPVAYRNEQVAPFIYIKPGALSLVQGSVPDDAFED
;
A
#
# COMPACT_ATOMS: atom_id res chain seq x y z
N MET A 1 47.35 40.46 -0.96
CA MET A 1 46.03 39.96 -0.51
C MET A 1 45.81 38.57 -1.09
N PRO A 2 45.71 37.50 -0.29
CA PRO A 2 45.55 36.15 -0.84
C PRO A 2 44.08 35.93 -1.20
N LYS A 3 43.83 35.54 -2.45
CA LYS A 3 42.49 35.29 -3.00
C LYS A 3 42.00 33.94 -2.48
N VAL A 4 41.07 33.96 -1.53
CA VAL A 4 40.43 32.74 -1.01
C VAL A 4 39.53 32.16 -2.09
N ILE A 5 39.81 30.94 -2.52
CA ILE A 5 38.98 30.19 -3.46
C ILE A 5 38.33 29.07 -2.67
N SER A 6 37.02 29.18 -2.43
CA SER A 6 36.23 28.14 -1.78
C SER A 6 36.06 26.96 -2.73
N ARG A 7 36.79 25.87 -2.48
CA ARG A 7 36.51 24.58 -3.12
C ARG A 7 35.36 23.93 -2.35
N SER A 8 34.14 24.10 -2.85
CA SER A 8 32.98 23.33 -2.39
C SER A 8 33.10 21.90 -2.91
N THR A 9 33.57 20.99 -2.06
CA THR A 9 33.44 19.55 -2.30
C THR A 9 31.98 19.18 -2.09
N VAL A 10 31.26 18.93 -3.18
CA VAL A 10 29.93 18.32 -3.14
C VAL A 10 30.11 16.86 -2.77
N SER A 11 29.81 16.51 -1.52
CA SER A 11 29.70 15.12 -1.09
C SER A 11 28.42 14.52 -1.65
N ALA A 12 28.44 14.04 -2.89
CA ALA A 12 27.44 13.11 -3.38
C ALA A 12 27.81 11.71 -2.86
N SER A 13 27.23 11.32 -1.72
CA SER A 13 27.37 9.96 -1.19
C SER A 13 26.51 9.00 -2.02
N THR A 14 27.05 8.52 -3.13
CA THR A 14 26.42 7.44 -3.93
C THR A 14 26.86 6.04 -3.47
N ASP A 15 27.66 5.93 -2.41
CA ASP A 15 28.06 4.63 -1.84
C ASP A 15 28.14 4.70 -0.31
N ALA A 16 26.99 4.91 0.35
CA ALA A 16 26.86 4.51 1.73
C ALA A 16 26.56 3.00 1.75
N PRO A 17 27.45 2.12 2.27
CA PRO A 17 27.07 0.75 2.52
C PRO A 17 25.87 0.79 3.46
N ALA A 18 24.76 0.17 3.06
CA ALA A 18 23.51 0.17 3.80
C ALA A 18 23.79 -0.11 5.27
N LEU A 19 23.65 0.91 6.11
CA LEU A 19 23.67 0.75 7.56
C LEU A 19 22.64 -0.33 7.88
N GLN A 20 23.10 -1.39 8.53
CA GLN A 20 22.31 -2.52 9.02
C GLN A 20 21.29 -2.03 10.06
N SER A 21 20.25 -1.34 9.60
CA SER A 21 18.96 -1.30 10.26
C SER A 21 18.13 -2.39 9.61
N SER A 22 18.44 -3.64 9.96
CA SER A 22 17.78 -4.86 9.50
C SER A 22 16.39 -5.05 10.13
N THR A 23 15.61 -3.98 10.21
CA THR A 23 14.15 -4.06 10.31
C THR A 23 13.64 -4.09 8.87
N ALA A 24 12.89 -5.14 8.50
CA ALA A 24 12.37 -5.32 7.14
C ALA A 24 11.92 -3.99 6.51
N ALA A 25 12.52 -3.60 5.38
CA ALA A 25 12.28 -2.31 4.75
C ALA A 25 10.78 -2.15 4.48
N LEU A 26 10.13 -1.28 5.27
CA LEU A 26 8.72 -0.97 5.13
C LEU A 26 8.49 -0.31 3.77
N LYS A 27 7.54 -0.86 3.00
CA LYS A 27 7.19 -0.34 1.68
C LYS A 27 6.05 0.65 1.82
N THR A 28 6.23 1.82 1.22
CA THR A 28 5.22 2.88 1.22
C THR A 28 4.52 2.93 -0.12
N TYR A 29 3.20 2.99 -0.10
CA TYR A 29 2.33 3.03 -1.26
C TYR A 29 1.45 4.27 -1.24
N TYR A 30 1.31 4.86 -2.42
CA TYR A 30 0.57 6.08 -2.69
C TYR A 30 -0.63 5.78 -3.55
N CYS A 31 -1.68 6.58 -3.40
CA CYS A 31 -2.76 6.64 -4.38
C CYS A 31 -2.22 7.24 -5.69
N ILE A 32 -2.93 7.01 -6.79
CA ILE A 32 -2.67 7.61 -8.11
C ILE A 32 -2.62 9.15 -8.04
N CYS A 33 -3.38 9.77 -7.11
CA CYS A 33 -3.33 11.23 -6.89
C CYS A 33 -2.11 11.71 -6.08
N GLY A 34 -1.23 10.80 -5.67
CA GLY A 34 -0.04 11.07 -4.86
C GLY A 34 -0.28 11.15 -3.36
N GLU A 35 -1.48 10.86 -2.87
CA GLU A 35 -1.78 10.79 -1.44
C GLU A 35 -1.17 9.53 -0.81
N PHE A 36 -0.64 9.64 0.41
CA PHE A 36 -0.14 8.49 1.15
C PHE A 36 -1.29 7.59 1.62
N ILE A 37 -1.25 6.30 1.29
CA ILE A 37 -2.32 5.36 1.67
C ILE A 37 -1.84 4.21 2.55
N LEU A 38 -0.75 3.52 2.21
CA LEU A 38 -0.39 2.27 2.90
C LEU A 38 1.11 2.19 3.14
N VAL A 39 1.51 1.83 4.36
CA VAL A 39 2.84 1.32 4.68
C VAL A 39 2.69 -0.12 5.11
N VAL A 40 3.50 -1.02 4.56
CA VAL A 40 3.46 -2.44 4.91
C VAL A 40 4.85 -3.08 4.82
N ASP A 41 5.12 -4.07 5.67
CA ASP A 41 6.39 -4.83 5.71
C ASP A 41 6.62 -5.76 4.51
N THR A 42 5.55 -6.09 3.78
CA THR A 42 5.52 -7.02 2.65
C THR A 42 5.19 -6.30 1.34
N ALA A 43 5.67 -6.83 0.21
CA ALA A 43 5.32 -6.25 -1.09
C ALA A 43 3.91 -6.65 -1.50
N LEU A 44 3.12 -5.74 -2.08
CA LEU A 44 1.75 -6.07 -2.52
C LEU A 44 1.77 -7.22 -3.54
N HIS A 45 2.70 -7.22 -4.49
CA HIS A 45 2.87 -8.31 -5.47
C HIS A 45 3.20 -9.68 -4.84
N SER A 46 3.76 -9.70 -3.62
CA SER A 46 4.07 -10.95 -2.91
C SER A 46 2.89 -11.49 -2.09
N LEU A 47 1.83 -10.68 -1.92
CA LEU A 47 0.62 -11.10 -1.23
C LEU A 47 -0.24 -11.99 -2.14
N PRO A 48 -0.96 -12.97 -1.57
CA PRO A 48 -1.90 -13.77 -2.34
C PRO A 48 -3.00 -12.88 -2.91
N ARG A 49 -3.43 -13.18 -4.13
CA ARG A 49 -4.53 -12.48 -4.80
C ARG A 49 -5.83 -13.27 -4.67
N ARG A 50 -6.94 -12.55 -4.53
CA ARG A 50 -8.27 -13.12 -4.46
C ARG A 50 -8.78 -13.48 -5.85
N GLN A 51 -9.35 -14.68 -6.02
CA GLN A 51 -9.79 -15.18 -7.33
C GLN A 51 -11.01 -14.45 -7.92
N THR A 52 -11.76 -13.69 -7.13
CA THR A 52 -13.03 -13.08 -7.56
C THR A 52 -12.88 -11.71 -8.20
N ASP A 53 -11.86 -10.95 -7.80
CA ASP A 53 -11.67 -9.53 -8.11
C ASP A 53 -10.19 -9.12 -8.04
N ASN A 54 -9.28 -10.10 -8.09
CA ASN A 54 -7.83 -9.96 -8.13
C ASN A 54 -7.21 -9.11 -7.00
N ALA A 55 -7.98 -8.83 -5.94
CA ALA A 55 -7.55 -7.98 -4.83
C ALA A 55 -6.42 -8.64 -4.02
N PHE A 56 -5.44 -7.85 -3.60
CA PHE A 56 -4.36 -8.33 -2.74
C PHE A 56 -4.90 -8.58 -1.34
N ILE A 57 -4.66 -9.78 -0.82
CA ILE A 57 -5.14 -10.21 0.49
C ILE A 57 -4.07 -9.90 1.53
N MET A 58 -4.34 -8.89 2.36
CA MET A 58 -3.48 -8.52 3.48
C MET A 58 -4.06 -9.05 4.78
N ARG A 59 -3.25 -9.78 5.55
CA ARG A 59 -3.67 -10.36 6.83
C ARG A 59 -3.44 -9.36 7.96
N THR A 60 -4.49 -9.05 8.71
CA THR A 60 -4.45 -8.07 9.81
C THR A 60 -4.23 -8.70 11.18
N LYS A 61 -4.65 -9.96 11.36
CA LYS A 61 -4.53 -10.71 12.62
C LYS A 61 -3.58 -11.89 12.46
N ALA A 62 -2.70 -12.08 13.43
CA ALA A 62 -1.78 -13.22 13.43
C ALA A 62 -2.56 -14.48 13.80
N THR A 63 -2.19 -15.59 13.19
CA THR A 63 -2.65 -16.94 13.55
C THR A 63 -1.42 -17.79 13.86
N GLU A 64 -1.60 -18.92 14.55
CA GLU A 64 -0.48 -19.81 14.96
C GLU A 64 0.46 -20.19 13.80
N THR A 65 -0.09 -20.31 12.59
CA THR A 65 0.64 -20.70 11.37
C THR A 65 1.12 -19.54 10.51
N HIS A 66 0.56 -18.34 10.66
CA HIS A 66 0.83 -17.22 9.75
C HIS A 66 0.92 -15.89 10.49
N LYS A 67 2.02 -15.18 10.25
CA LYS A 67 2.28 -13.84 10.77
C LYS A 67 1.31 -12.81 10.16
N ALA A 68 0.86 -11.86 10.96
CA ALA A 68 0.15 -10.67 10.46
C ALA A 68 1.12 -9.73 9.72
N CYS A 69 0.60 -9.00 8.74
CA CYS A 69 1.33 -7.89 8.14
C CYS A 69 1.50 -6.77 9.18
N ILE A 70 2.68 -6.17 9.25
CA ILE A 70 2.88 -4.92 9.98
C ILE A 70 2.54 -3.78 9.01
N TYR A 71 1.45 -3.04 9.28
CA TYR A 71 0.98 -2.03 8.35
C TYR A 71 0.39 -0.79 9.03
N LYS A 72 0.37 0.33 8.29
CA LYS A 72 -0.40 1.54 8.59
C LYS A 72 -1.19 1.93 7.35
N LEU A 73 -2.51 2.02 7.49
CA LEU A 73 -3.43 2.36 6.40
C LEU A 73 -4.07 3.73 6.68
N ASN A 74 -3.92 4.66 5.74
CA ASN A 74 -4.53 5.98 5.71
C ASN A 74 -5.61 6.01 4.64
N ALA A 75 -6.80 5.55 4.99
CA ALA A 75 -7.96 5.61 4.12
C ALA A 75 -9.24 5.85 4.94
N LYS A 76 -10.21 6.51 4.31
CA LYS A 76 -11.49 6.88 4.93
C LYS A 76 -12.52 5.79 4.68
N ASP A 77 -13.18 5.33 5.74
CA ASP A 77 -14.35 4.46 5.62
C ASP A 77 -15.53 5.26 5.03
N THR A 78 -16.06 4.81 3.90
CA THR A 78 -17.15 5.51 3.19
C THR A 78 -18.51 4.85 3.42
N GLY A 79 -18.53 3.58 3.81
CA GLY A 79 -19.74 2.83 4.15
C GLY A 79 -19.72 1.38 3.68
N ALA A 80 -20.76 0.64 4.06
CA ALA A 80 -20.97 -0.74 3.62
C ALA A 80 -21.78 -0.76 2.32
N VAL A 81 -21.32 -1.54 1.35
CA VAL A 81 -21.98 -1.80 0.06
C VAL A 81 -22.20 -3.30 -0.06
N LEU A 82 -23.36 -3.71 -0.57
CA LEU A 82 -23.60 -5.10 -0.95
C LEU A 82 -23.22 -5.29 -2.42
N VAL A 83 -22.30 -6.21 -2.69
CA VAL A 83 -21.85 -6.57 -4.04
C VAL A 83 -22.43 -7.92 -4.41
N GLN A 84 -23.13 -8.00 -5.53
CA GLN A 84 -23.63 -9.25 -6.07
C GLN A 84 -22.48 -9.99 -6.78
N ARG A 85 -22.19 -11.21 -6.32
CA ARG A 85 -21.21 -12.13 -6.91
C ARG A 85 -21.94 -13.37 -7.42
N PRO A 86 -21.31 -14.18 -8.30
CA PRO A 86 -21.92 -15.42 -8.79
C PRO A 86 -22.35 -16.40 -7.69
N ARG A 87 -21.66 -16.36 -6.54
CA ARG A 87 -21.92 -17.24 -5.38
C ARG A 87 -22.80 -16.61 -4.30
N GLY A 88 -23.32 -15.40 -4.50
CA GLY A 88 -24.20 -14.72 -3.54
C GLY A 88 -23.86 -13.25 -3.32
N LEU A 89 -24.42 -12.66 -2.25
CA LEU A 89 -24.18 -11.27 -1.86
C LEU A 89 -22.99 -11.16 -0.91
N GLU A 90 -22.08 -10.25 -1.20
CA GLU A 90 -20.91 -9.95 -0.37
C GLU A 90 -21.03 -8.54 0.20
N ARG A 91 -20.98 -8.41 1.53
CA ARG A 91 -20.92 -7.10 2.19
C ARG A 91 -19.48 -6.59 2.20
N GLN A 92 -19.27 -5.40 1.64
CA GLN A 92 -17.97 -4.72 1.57
C GLN A 92 -18.05 -3.35 2.24
N ILE A 93 -17.31 -3.14 3.32
CA ILE A 93 -17.02 -1.82 3.88
C ILE A 93 -15.86 -1.24 3.07
N ARG A 94 -16.15 -0.24 2.23
CA ARG A 94 -15.18 0.34 1.31
C ARG A 94 -14.38 1.45 1.98
N MET A 95 -13.09 1.46 1.69
CA MET A 95 -12.12 2.44 2.15
C MET A 95 -11.61 3.23 0.96
N HIS A 96 -11.70 4.55 1.04
CA HIS A 96 -11.35 5.45 -0.05
C HIS A 96 -10.17 6.34 0.33
N CYS A 97 -9.44 6.80 -0.69
CA CYS A 97 -8.40 7.81 -0.53
C CYS A 97 -9.01 9.08 0.11
N PRO A 98 -8.40 9.63 1.16
CA PRO A 98 -8.95 10.81 1.84
C PRO A 98 -8.92 12.08 0.96
N ARG A 99 -8.07 12.10 -0.08
CA ARG A 99 -7.90 13.25 -0.98
C ARG A 99 -8.82 13.21 -2.20
N CYS A 100 -8.74 12.16 -3.01
CA CYS A 100 -9.49 12.07 -4.28
C CYS A 100 -10.72 11.16 -4.22
N ASN A 101 -10.99 10.52 -3.07
CA ASN A 101 -12.08 9.57 -2.89
C ASN A 101 -12.03 8.38 -3.87
N LEU A 102 -10.85 7.96 -4.32
CA LEU A 102 -10.66 6.71 -5.07
C LEU A 102 -10.84 5.50 -4.13
N PRO A 103 -11.60 4.45 -4.49
CA PRO A 103 -11.68 3.23 -3.68
C PRO A 103 -10.35 2.48 -3.70
N VAL A 104 -9.67 2.40 -2.55
CA VAL A 104 -8.33 1.80 -2.44
C VAL A 104 -8.35 0.42 -1.82
N ALA A 105 -9.28 0.17 -0.90
CA ALA A 105 -9.35 -1.09 -0.17
C ALA A 105 -10.78 -1.36 0.30
N TYR A 106 -11.03 -2.57 0.77
CA TYR A 106 -12.27 -2.92 1.46
C TYR A 106 -12.06 -4.05 2.46
N ARG A 107 -13.05 -4.22 3.34
CA ARG A 107 -13.14 -5.28 4.34
C ARG A 107 -14.58 -5.72 4.52
N ASN A 108 -14.81 -6.95 4.97
CA ASN A 108 -16.19 -7.46 5.08
C ASN A 108 -16.89 -7.02 6.38
N GLU A 109 -16.09 -6.74 7.40
CA GLU A 109 -16.51 -6.38 8.76
C GLU A 109 -15.65 -5.25 9.32
N GLN A 110 -16.12 -4.57 10.37
CA GLN A 110 -15.34 -3.52 11.04
C GLN A 110 -14.04 -4.05 11.65
N VAL A 111 -14.00 -5.30 12.09
CA VAL A 111 -12.78 -5.95 12.62
C VAL A 111 -12.50 -7.24 11.85
N ALA A 112 -12.29 -7.10 10.54
CA ALA A 112 -12.00 -8.23 9.66
C ALA A 112 -10.56 -8.77 9.83
N PRO A 113 -10.35 -10.10 9.71
CA PRO A 113 -9.01 -10.72 9.74
C PRO A 113 -8.18 -10.42 8.48
N PHE A 114 -8.83 -9.94 7.43
CA PHE A 114 -8.20 -9.57 6.16
C PHE A 114 -8.68 -8.20 5.69
N ILE A 115 -7.77 -7.46 5.07
CA ILE A 115 -8.05 -6.27 4.27
C ILE A 115 -7.71 -6.62 2.83
N TYR A 116 -8.60 -6.26 1.93
CA TYR A 116 -8.42 -6.47 0.49
C TYR A 116 -8.05 -5.15 -0.15
N ILE A 117 -6.85 -5.07 -0.71
CA ILE A 117 -6.39 -3.91 -1.47
C ILE A 117 -6.79 -4.10 -2.92
N LYS A 118 -7.45 -3.10 -3.51
CA LYS A 118 -7.84 -3.17 -4.91
C LYS A 118 -6.60 -3.17 -5.81
N PRO A 119 -6.55 -4.02 -6.84
CA PRO A 119 -5.47 -3.96 -7.82
C PRO A 119 -5.49 -2.58 -8.49
N GLY A 120 -4.32 -2.08 -8.89
CA GLY A 120 -4.23 -0.83 -9.63
C GLY A 120 -4.48 0.46 -8.83
N ALA A 121 -4.90 0.38 -7.57
CA ALA A 121 -5.24 1.56 -6.78
C ALA A 121 -4.02 2.25 -6.15
N LEU A 122 -2.91 1.51 -5.99
CA LEU A 122 -1.73 1.90 -5.23
C LEU A 122 -0.43 1.71 -6.00
N SER A 123 0.46 2.70 -5.96
CA SER A 123 1.80 2.65 -6.56
C SER A 123 2.91 2.92 -5.54
N LEU A 124 4.12 2.39 -5.80
CA LEU A 124 5.31 2.69 -5.01
C LEU A 124 5.85 4.10 -5.28
N VAL A 125 5.58 4.63 -6.49
CA VAL A 125 6.05 5.96 -6.93
C VAL A 125 4.88 6.93 -6.90
N GLN A 126 5.03 8.01 -6.13
CA GLN A 126 3.98 9.02 -5.97
C GLN A 126 3.52 9.60 -7.32
N GLY A 127 2.20 9.64 -7.54
CA GLY A 127 1.62 10.21 -8.76
C GLY A 127 1.76 9.34 -10.01
N SER A 128 2.32 8.14 -9.89
CA SER A 128 2.37 7.16 -10.98
C SER A 128 1.13 6.27 -10.99
N VAL A 129 0.70 5.92 -12.19
CA VAL A 129 -0.33 4.90 -12.42
C VAL A 129 0.35 3.53 -12.41
N PRO A 130 -0.09 2.58 -11.56
CA PRO A 130 0.40 1.21 -11.60
C PRO A 130 0.11 0.50 -12.93
N ASP A 131 0.93 -0.49 -13.30
CA ASP A 131 0.71 -1.28 -14.52
C ASP A 131 -0.62 -2.07 -14.47
N ASP A 132 -1.05 -2.48 -13.28
CA ASP A 132 -2.30 -3.20 -13.03
C ASP A 132 -3.53 -2.27 -12.90
N ALA A 133 -3.40 -0.98 -13.18
CA ALA A 133 -4.49 0.01 -13.08
C ALA A 133 -5.66 -0.24 -14.03
N PHE A 134 -5.42 -0.95 -15.12
CA PHE A 134 -6.40 -1.20 -16.19
C PHE A 134 -6.73 -2.68 -16.36
N GLU A 135 -6.31 -3.53 -15.41
CA GLU A 135 -6.67 -4.95 -15.40
C GLU A 135 -8.03 -5.13 -14.69
N ASP A 136 -8.97 -5.84 -15.33
CA ASP A 136 -10.34 -6.09 -14.85
C ASP A 136 -10.44 -7.19 -13.76
#